data_AF-A0A975FT28-F1
#
_entry.id   AF-A0A975FT28-F1
#
_cell.length_a   1.000
_cell.length_b   1.000
_cell.length_c   1.000
_cell.angle_alpha   90.00
_cell.angle_beta   90.00
_cell.angle_gamma   90.00
#
_symmetry.space_group_name_H-M   'P 1'
#
loop_
_entity.id
_entity.type
_entity.pdbx_description
1 polymer ?
#
loop_
_entity_poly.entity_id
_entity_poly.type
_entity_poly.pdbx_seq_one_letter_code
_entity_poly.pdbx_strand_id
1 'polypeptide(L)'
;MRLYLKIVFIVALSFIIISCSNSIRLLPAKFRAEKDVAFKTALNKVTIYEINVEALNFSDLENYPVIKETSYRYKIQKWRKYNGLEKKEQIRILNMVKENNEYGDYNHIITLVELLQTNKDVYFSSLYSEETKDASGNPTIFYDTMYFLDAVGEKLYELHHIYDY
;
A
#
# COMPACT_ATOMS: atom_id res chain seq x y z
N MET A 1 41.75 -30.67 6.18
CA MET A 1 40.34 -30.81 6.62
C MET A 1 39.71 -29.52 7.20
N ARG A 2 40.48 -28.58 7.78
CA ARG A 2 39.93 -27.33 8.36
C ARG A 2 39.57 -26.20 7.36
N LEU A 3 40.06 -26.27 6.11
CA LEU A 3 39.83 -25.23 5.09
C LEU A 3 38.46 -25.38 4.41
N TYR A 4 38.06 -26.61 4.11
CA TYR A 4 36.77 -26.94 3.50
C TYR A 4 35.58 -26.54 4.38
N LEU A 5 35.72 -26.69 5.70
CA LEU A 5 34.68 -26.31 6.65
C LEU A 5 34.38 -24.80 6.63
N LYS A 6 35.41 -23.96 6.40
CA LYS A 6 35.27 -22.50 6.32
C LYS A 6 34.60 -22.05 5.03
N ILE A 7 34.91 -22.71 3.91
CA ILE A 7 34.32 -22.39 2.60
C ILE A 7 32.83 -22.75 2.59
N VAL A 8 32.44 -23.90 3.14
CA VAL A 8 31.03 -24.29 3.27
C VAL A 8 30.25 -23.30 4.14
N PHE A 9 30.86 -22.78 5.21
CA PHE A 9 30.22 -21.78 6.07
C PHE A 9 29.99 -20.44 5.36
N ILE A 10 30.93 -19.99 4.51
CA ILE A 10 30.82 -18.75 3.74
C ILE A 10 29.74 -18.87 2.64
N VAL A 11 29.66 -20.03 1.98
CA VAL A 11 28.61 -20.30 0.98
C VAL A 11 27.23 -20.38 1.65
N ALA A 12 27.11 -21.04 2.80
CA ALA A 12 25.86 -21.10 3.56
C ALA A 12 25.42 -19.71 4.05
N LEU A 13 26.37 -18.86 4.50
CA LEU A 13 26.07 -17.50 4.95
C LEU A 13 25.63 -16.59 3.79
N SER A 14 26.15 -16.79 2.59
CA SER A 14 25.75 -16.03 1.40
C SER A 14 24.36 -16.41 0.88
N PHE A 15 23.90 -17.65 1.10
CA PHE A 15 22.50 -18.03 0.83
C PHE A 15 21.50 -17.41 1.81
N ILE A 16 21.90 -17.16 3.07
CA ILE A 16 21.01 -16.54 4.08
C ILE A 16 20.77 -15.05 3.79
N ILE A 17 21.72 -14.35 3.17
CA ILE A 17 21.61 -12.91 2.89
C ILE A 17 20.72 -12.61 1.66
N ILE A 18 20.42 -13.62 0.82
CA ILE A 18 19.57 -13.43 -0.38
C ILE A 18 18.08 -13.59 -0.07
N SER A 19 17.69 -14.09 1.11
CA SER A 19 16.31 -14.02 1.57
C SER A 19 15.97 -12.64 2.15
N CYS A 20 16.38 -11.58 1.47
CA CYS A 20 15.68 -10.32 1.59
C CYS A 20 14.37 -10.50 0.83
N SER A 21 13.35 -10.98 1.54
CA SER A 21 11.97 -11.05 1.05
C SER A 21 11.47 -9.62 0.85
N ASN A 22 11.94 -8.98 -0.22
CA ASN A 22 11.25 -7.83 -0.76
C ASN A 22 9.90 -8.38 -1.23
N SER A 23 8.87 -8.12 -0.44
CA SER A 23 7.50 -8.10 -0.90
C SER A 23 7.40 -6.98 -1.94
N ILE A 24 8.00 -7.20 -3.12
CA ILE A 24 7.72 -6.39 -4.29
C ILE A 24 6.26 -6.76 -4.60
N ARG A 25 5.35 -5.91 -4.11
CA ARG A 25 3.96 -5.90 -4.50
C ARG A 25 3.95 -5.42 -5.94
N LEU A 26 4.29 -6.36 -6.83
CA LEU A 26 4.37 -6.10 -8.26
C LEU A 26 2.95 -5.79 -8.71
N LEU A 27 2.74 -4.55 -9.14
CA LEU A 27 1.63 -4.20 -9.99
C LEU A 27 1.54 -5.22 -11.14
N PRO A 28 0.33 -5.56 -11.62
CA PRO A 28 0.20 -6.59 -12.64
C PRO A 28 1.13 -6.28 -13.82
N ALA A 29 1.79 -7.27 -14.41
CA ALA A 29 2.92 -7.06 -15.33
C ALA A 29 2.60 -6.20 -16.57
N LYS A 30 1.31 -6.02 -16.89
CA LYS A 30 0.84 -5.12 -17.95
C LYS A 30 0.86 -3.65 -17.55
N PHE A 31 0.81 -3.35 -16.25
CA PHE A 31 1.03 -2.01 -15.72
C PHE A 31 2.54 -1.76 -15.73
N ARG A 32 2.99 -0.96 -16.69
CA ARG A 32 4.27 -0.28 -16.55
C ARG A 32 4.10 0.74 -15.43
N ALA A 33 4.57 0.35 -14.25
CA ALA A 33 4.62 1.23 -13.11
C ALA A 33 6.07 1.64 -12.91
N GLU A 34 6.36 2.90 -13.18
CA GLU A 34 7.63 3.48 -12.81
C GLU A 34 7.45 4.13 -11.44
N LYS A 35 8.30 3.73 -10.50
CA LYS A 35 8.30 4.33 -9.17
C LYS A 35 8.81 5.76 -9.31
N ASP A 36 7.91 6.73 -9.17
CA ASP A 36 8.20 8.15 -9.23
C ASP A 36 8.87 8.60 -7.92
N VAL A 37 8.19 8.40 -6.80
CA VAL A 37 8.63 8.90 -5.49
C VAL A 37 8.38 7.88 -4.37
N ALA A 38 9.28 7.85 -3.38
CA ALA A 38 8.98 7.22 -2.09
C ALA A 38 9.57 8.00 -0.92
N PHE A 39 8.77 8.16 0.12
CA PHE A 39 9.14 8.83 1.36
C PHE A 39 8.46 8.18 2.56
N LYS A 40 8.84 8.58 3.77
CA LYS A 40 8.22 8.14 5.00
C LYS A 40 7.62 9.34 5.71
N THR A 41 6.41 9.20 6.21
CA THR A 41 5.80 10.08 7.20
C THR A 41 6.00 9.47 8.59
N ALA A 42 5.45 10.11 9.62
CA ALA A 42 5.43 9.53 10.96
C ALA A 42 4.61 8.22 11.02
N LEU A 43 3.61 8.06 10.16
CA LEU A 43 2.64 6.96 10.24
C LEU A 43 2.81 5.93 9.13
N ASN A 44 3.24 6.35 7.94
CA ASN A 44 3.24 5.50 6.76
C ASN A 44 4.50 5.68 5.92
N LYS A 45 4.91 4.60 5.25
CA LYS A 45 5.76 4.65 4.07
C LYS A 45 4.85 4.90 2.87
N VAL A 46 5.13 5.97 2.16
CA VAL A 46 4.36 6.40 0.99
C VAL A 46 5.17 6.09 -0.25
N THR A 47 4.57 5.40 -1.21
CA THR A 47 5.15 5.17 -2.53
C THR A 47 4.16 5.61 -3.59
N ILE A 48 4.64 6.35 -4.58
CA ILE A 48 3.85 6.86 -5.69
C ILE A 48 4.43 6.29 -6.96
N TYR A 49 3.56 5.70 -7.77
CA TYR A 49 3.91 5.15 -9.06
C TYR A 49 3.20 5.96 -10.14
N GLU A 50 3.96 6.33 -11.17
CA GLU A 50 3.37 6.70 -12.46
C GLU A 50 2.98 5.41 -13.18
N ILE A 51 1.78 5.39 -13.73
CA ILE A 51 1.22 4.24 -14.44
C ILE A 51 0.81 4.66 -15.84
N ASN A 52 0.85 3.75 -16.81
CA ASN A 52 0.29 4.01 -18.14
C ASN A 52 -1.18 3.54 -18.18
N VAL A 53 -2.13 4.47 -18.37
CA VAL A 53 -3.57 4.15 -18.32
C VAL A 53 -4.09 3.57 -19.64
N GLU A 54 -3.39 3.72 -20.77
CA GLU A 54 -3.74 3.03 -22.03
C GLU A 54 -3.67 1.49 -21.89
N ALA A 55 -2.90 0.98 -20.93
CA ALA A 55 -2.82 -0.44 -20.57
C ALA A 55 -3.79 -0.84 -19.43
N LEU A 56 -4.54 0.11 -18.84
CA LEU A 56 -5.35 -0.11 -17.65
C LEU A 56 -6.69 -0.77 -18.01
N ASN A 57 -6.71 -2.09 -17.99
CA ASN A 57 -7.97 -2.83 -17.92
C ASN A 57 -8.34 -3.04 -16.44
N PHE A 58 -9.46 -2.47 -16.00
CA PHE A 58 -9.94 -2.61 -14.61
C PHE A 58 -10.11 -4.06 -14.17
N SER A 59 -10.33 -5.01 -15.09
CA SER A 59 -10.35 -6.45 -14.74
C SER A 59 -8.99 -6.94 -14.22
N ASP A 60 -7.88 -6.36 -14.69
CA ASP A 60 -6.53 -6.72 -14.23
C ASP A 60 -6.27 -6.22 -12.79
N LEU A 61 -7.05 -5.26 -12.31
CA LEU A 61 -6.98 -4.78 -10.92
C LEU A 61 -7.79 -5.63 -9.94
N GLU A 62 -8.74 -6.45 -10.40
CA GLU A 62 -9.66 -7.19 -9.51
C GLU A 62 -8.92 -8.03 -8.45
N ASN A 63 -7.75 -8.56 -8.81
CA ASN A 63 -6.92 -9.42 -7.96
C ASN A 63 -5.71 -8.70 -7.35
N TYR A 64 -5.55 -7.39 -7.59
CA TYR A 64 -4.49 -6.57 -7.00
C TYR A 64 -5.04 -5.82 -5.77
N PRO A 65 -4.26 -5.59 -4.71
CA PRO A 65 -2.95 -6.18 -4.43
C PRO A 65 -3.04 -7.70 -4.21
N VAL A 66 -2.04 -8.45 -4.71
CA VAL A 66 -1.96 -9.89 -4.47
C VAL A 66 -1.24 -10.15 -3.14
N ILE A 67 -1.90 -10.83 -2.19
CA ILE A 67 -1.22 -11.34 -1.00
C ILE A 67 -0.56 -12.67 -1.35
N LYS A 68 0.78 -12.75 -1.31
CA LYS A 68 1.51 -14.02 -1.53
C LYS A 68 1.50 -14.95 -0.32
N GLU A 69 1.35 -14.42 0.90
CA GLU A 69 1.27 -15.21 2.13
C GLU A 69 0.21 -14.60 3.05
N THR A 70 -0.96 -15.22 3.09
CA THR A 70 -2.03 -14.82 4.00
C THR A 70 -1.72 -15.33 5.40
N SER A 71 -1.33 -14.45 6.32
CA SER A 71 -1.77 -14.66 7.69
C SER A 71 -3.30 -14.50 7.69
N TYR A 72 -4.00 -15.38 8.39
CA TYR A 72 -5.47 -15.41 8.46
C TYR A 72 -6.14 -14.10 8.90
N ARG A 73 -5.34 -13.10 9.33
CA ARG A 73 -5.78 -11.83 9.93
C ARG A 73 -6.02 -10.71 8.93
N TYR A 74 -5.45 -10.80 7.72
CA TYR A 74 -5.56 -9.75 6.71
C TYR A 74 -6.47 -10.15 5.56
N LYS A 75 -7.37 -9.23 5.20
CA LYS A 75 -8.30 -9.34 4.08
C LYS A 75 -7.94 -8.30 3.02
N ILE A 76 -8.20 -8.64 1.76
CA ILE A 76 -8.07 -7.72 0.63
C ILE A 76 -9.43 -7.13 0.35
N GLN A 77 -9.49 -5.81 0.28
CA GLN A 77 -10.65 -5.10 -0.21
C GLN A 77 -10.55 -4.95 -1.73
N LYS A 78 -11.54 -5.45 -2.46
CA LYS A 78 -11.61 -5.29 -3.92
C LYS A 78 -11.65 -3.81 -4.31
N TRP A 79 -11.07 -3.49 -5.47
CA TRP A 79 -11.10 -2.15 -6.04
C TRP A 79 -12.53 -1.66 -6.26
N ARG A 80 -12.78 -0.42 -5.85
CA ARG A 80 -14.05 0.27 -6.06
C ARG A 80 -13.83 1.78 -6.15
N LYS A 81 -14.71 2.49 -6.84
CA LYS A 81 -14.65 3.95 -6.88
C LYS A 81 -14.77 4.51 -5.46
N TYR A 82 -13.90 5.45 -5.10
CA TYR A 82 -13.84 6.06 -3.78
C TYR A 82 -15.16 6.79 -3.43
N ASN A 83 -15.76 7.48 -4.40
CA ASN A 83 -17.06 8.13 -4.21
C ASN A 83 -18.25 7.15 -4.06
N GLY A 84 -18.07 5.88 -4.39
CA GLY A 84 -19.04 4.81 -4.20
C GLY A 84 -18.96 4.14 -2.82
N LEU A 85 -17.98 4.50 -2.00
CA LEU A 85 -17.87 4.05 -0.61
C LEU A 85 -18.97 4.65 0.26
N GLU A 86 -19.26 4.04 1.41
CA GLU A 86 -20.15 4.67 2.38
C GLU A 86 -19.53 5.98 2.91
N LYS A 87 -20.35 7.01 3.12
CA LYS A 87 -19.87 8.34 3.55
C LYS A 87 -19.00 8.28 4.83
N LYS A 88 -19.35 7.41 5.78
CA LYS A 88 -18.58 7.20 7.02
C LYS A 88 -17.19 6.64 6.74
N GLU A 89 -17.10 5.69 5.79
CA GLU A 89 -15.83 5.10 5.36
C GLU A 89 -14.97 6.13 4.64
N GLN A 90 -15.56 6.94 3.73
CA GLN A 90 -14.86 8.03 3.06
C GLN A 90 -14.25 9.02 4.07
N ILE A 91 -15.04 9.47 5.05
CA ILE A 91 -14.57 10.40 6.09
C ILE A 91 -13.39 9.79 6.87
N ARG A 92 -13.49 8.52 7.25
CA ARG A 92 -12.41 7.82 7.97
C ARG A 92 -11.13 7.76 7.14
N ILE A 93 -11.22 7.30 5.88
CA ILE A 93 -10.06 7.19 4.98
C ILE A 93 -9.43 8.56 4.77
N LEU A 94 -10.24 9.59 4.49
CA LEU A 94 -9.75 10.95 4.30
C LEU A 94 -9.00 11.47 5.54
N ASN A 95 -9.51 11.20 6.75
CA ASN A 95 -8.83 11.60 7.98
C ASN A 95 -7.50 10.86 8.15
N MET A 96 -7.46 9.56 7.91
CA MET A 96 -6.20 8.78 7.97
C MET A 96 -5.15 9.28 6.97
N VAL A 97 -5.57 9.68 5.77
CA VAL A 97 -4.66 10.30 4.79
C VAL A 97 -4.18 11.67 5.27
N LYS A 98 -5.05 12.48 5.90
CA LYS A 98 -4.64 13.79 6.47
C LYS A 98 -3.67 13.66 7.63
N GLU A 99 -3.82 12.66 8.49
CA GLU A 99 -2.94 12.39 9.63
C GLU A 99 -1.48 12.19 9.19
N ASN A 100 -1.24 11.74 7.95
CA ASN A 100 0.11 11.64 7.39
C ASN A 100 0.84 12.98 7.25
N ASN A 101 0.11 14.10 7.21
CA ASN A 101 0.65 15.46 7.15
C ASN A 101 0.71 16.15 8.53
N GLU A 102 0.27 15.52 9.62
CA GLU A 102 0.28 16.19 10.93
C GLU A 102 1.69 16.57 11.42
N TYR A 103 2.70 15.84 10.96
CA TYR A 103 4.09 15.98 11.40
C TYR A 103 5.05 16.44 10.28
N GLY A 104 4.52 16.85 9.12
CA GLY A 104 5.32 17.35 8.00
C GLY A 104 4.45 17.85 6.84
N ASP A 105 5.02 18.74 6.02
CA ASP A 105 4.33 19.28 4.84
C ASP A 105 4.71 18.47 3.59
N TYR A 106 4.01 17.35 3.38
CA TYR A 106 4.23 16.49 2.23
C TYR A 106 3.26 16.88 1.10
N ASN A 107 3.74 17.68 0.14
CA ASN A 107 2.96 18.13 -1.03
C ASN A 107 2.17 16.99 -1.70
N HIS A 108 2.76 15.81 -1.85
CA HIS A 108 2.08 14.66 -2.47
C HIS A 108 0.88 14.14 -1.65
N ILE A 109 0.93 14.23 -0.33
CA ILE A 109 -0.22 13.89 0.53
C ILE A 109 -1.27 14.99 0.45
N ILE A 110 -0.88 16.26 0.38
CA ILE A 110 -1.82 17.37 0.15
C ILE A 110 -2.58 17.16 -1.16
N THR A 111 -1.87 16.86 -2.26
CA THR A 111 -2.48 16.53 -3.55
C THR A 111 -3.44 15.34 -3.44
N LEU A 112 -3.06 14.28 -2.73
CA LEU A 112 -3.96 13.13 -2.52
C LEU A 112 -5.20 13.52 -1.72
N VAL A 113 -5.08 14.34 -0.67
CA VAL A 113 -6.22 14.85 0.10
C VAL A 113 -7.16 15.65 -0.78
N GLU A 114 -6.64 16.56 -1.60
CA GLU A 114 -7.42 17.35 -2.54
C GLU A 114 -8.13 16.46 -3.58
N LEU A 115 -7.43 15.46 -4.12
CA LEU A 115 -8.00 14.46 -5.03
C LEU A 115 -9.17 13.72 -4.37
N LEU A 116 -9.02 13.25 -3.12
CA LEU A 116 -10.10 12.55 -2.42
C LEU A 116 -11.29 13.45 -2.07
N GLN A 117 -11.08 14.76 -1.96
CA GLN A 117 -12.16 15.72 -1.69
C GLN A 117 -12.90 16.17 -2.95
N THR A 118 -12.20 16.24 -4.09
CA THR A 118 -12.72 16.89 -5.31
C THR A 118 -12.98 15.90 -6.45
N ASN A 119 -12.23 14.81 -6.52
CA ASN A 119 -12.13 14.00 -7.72
C ASN A 119 -13.03 12.76 -7.64
N LYS A 120 -13.82 12.53 -8.70
CA LYS A 120 -14.83 11.47 -8.78
C LYS A 120 -14.29 10.14 -9.32
N ASP A 121 -13.09 10.13 -9.89
CA ASP A 121 -12.52 8.96 -10.56
C ASP A 121 -11.25 8.41 -9.88
N VAL A 122 -11.17 8.59 -8.55
CA VAL A 122 -10.23 7.86 -7.71
C VAL A 122 -10.83 6.50 -7.34
N TYR A 123 -10.04 5.44 -7.51
CA TYR A 123 -10.38 4.10 -7.06
C TYR A 123 -9.60 3.76 -5.80
N PHE A 124 -10.22 2.97 -4.93
CA PHE A 124 -9.68 2.58 -3.64
C PHE A 124 -9.66 1.07 -3.48
N SER A 125 -8.57 0.56 -2.93
CA SER A 125 -8.40 -0.80 -2.44
C SER A 125 -7.53 -0.77 -1.19
N SER A 126 -7.57 -1.84 -0.39
CA SER A 126 -6.76 -1.92 0.82
C SER A 126 -6.41 -3.35 1.19
N LEU A 127 -5.31 -3.48 1.93
CA LEU A 127 -5.04 -4.61 2.80
C LEU A 127 -5.46 -4.20 4.21
N TYR A 128 -6.39 -4.93 4.82
CA TYR A 128 -6.99 -4.51 6.09
C TYR A 128 -7.20 -5.67 7.06
N SER A 129 -7.29 -5.36 8.34
CA SER A 129 -7.68 -6.29 9.40
C SER A 129 -8.91 -5.76 10.15
N GLU A 130 -9.79 -6.67 10.56
CA GLU A 130 -11.01 -6.36 11.33
C GLU A 130 -10.82 -6.63 12.85
N GLU A 131 -9.63 -7.06 13.27
CA GLU A 131 -9.40 -7.49 14.66
C GLU A 131 -9.11 -6.33 15.63
N THR A 132 -8.89 -5.11 15.14
CA THR A 132 -8.66 -3.95 15.99
C THR A 132 -9.96 -3.46 16.61
N LYS A 133 -9.94 -3.13 17.90
CA LYS A 133 -11.06 -2.47 18.58
C LYS A 133 -10.72 -1.00 18.82
N ASP A 134 -11.71 -0.13 18.68
CA ASP A 134 -11.59 1.27 19.11
C ASP A 134 -11.50 1.37 20.65
N ALA A 135 -11.29 2.59 21.16
CA ALA A 135 -11.23 2.85 22.60
C ALA A 135 -12.53 2.48 23.36
N SER A 136 -13.64 2.27 22.64
CA SER A 136 -14.93 1.85 23.18
C SER A 136 -15.15 0.33 23.06
N GLY A 137 -14.17 -0.41 22.54
CA GLY A 137 -14.24 -1.86 22.36
C GLY A 137 -14.97 -2.32 21.09
N ASN A 138 -15.39 -1.40 20.21
CA ASN A 138 -16.07 -1.74 18.97
C ASN A 138 -15.05 -2.19 17.91
N PRO A 139 -15.34 -3.26 17.14
CA PRO A 139 -14.52 -3.64 16.00
C PRO A 139 -14.38 -2.47 15.02
N THR A 140 -13.13 -2.14 14.67
CA THR A 140 -12.78 -1.16 13.65
C THR A 140 -11.89 -1.80 12.62
N ILE A 141 -11.91 -1.25 11.41
CA ILE A 141 -11.04 -1.69 10.34
C ILE A 141 -9.73 -0.93 10.49
N PHE A 142 -8.64 -1.69 10.63
CA PHE A 142 -7.28 -1.19 10.49
C PHE A 142 -6.80 -1.44 9.07
N TYR A 143 -6.39 -0.39 8.38
CA TYR A 143 -5.80 -0.49 7.05
C TYR A 143 -4.27 -0.61 7.20
N ASP A 144 -3.73 -1.80 6.97
CA ASP A 144 -2.28 -2.01 6.91
C ASP A 144 -1.69 -1.31 5.68
N THR A 145 -2.40 -1.41 4.55
CA THR A 145 -1.99 -0.69 3.35
C THR A 145 -3.22 -0.16 2.62
N MET A 146 -3.17 1.11 2.25
CA MET A 146 -4.18 1.76 1.42
C MET A 146 -3.62 2.02 0.03
N TYR A 147 -4.45 1.80 -0.99
CA TYR A 147 -4.13 2.07 -2.38
C TYR A 147 -5.15 3.02 -2.98
N PHE A 148 -4.65 4.05 -3.65
CA PHE A 148 -5.48 5.01 -4.37
C PHE A 148 -5.00 5.11 -5.80
N LEU A 149 -5.87 4.77 -6.72
CA LEU A 149 -5.62 4.85 -8.15
C LEU A 149 -6.34 6.08 -8.70
N ASP A 150 -5.56 7.08 -9.09
CA ASP A 150 -6.02 8.22 -9.87
C ASP A 150 -5.87 7.87 -11.36
N ALA A 151 -6.99 7.46 -11.98
CA ALA A 151 -7.01 7.06 -13.37
C ALA A 151 -6.83 8.25 -14.34
N VAL A 152 -7.11 9.48 -13.89
CA VAL A 152 -6.99 10.69 -14.71
C VAL A 152 -5.57 11.25 -14.63
N GLY A 153 -5.03 11.34 -13.41
CA GLY A 153 -3.65 11.78 -13.18
C GLY A 153 -2.61 10.68 -13.40
N GLU A 154 -3.04 9.48 -13.82
CA GLU A 154 -2.18 8.33 -14.11
C GLU A 154 -1.23 7.96 -12.96
N LYS A 155 -1.75 8.00 -11.73
CA LYS A 155 -0.96 7.77 -10.51
C LYS A 155 -1.58 6.70 -9.62
N LEU A 156 -0.72 5.88 -9.04
CA LEU A 156 -1.05 5.00 -7.94
C LEU A 156 -0.32 5.44 -6.68
N TYR A 157 -1.08 5.75 -5.65
CA TYR A 157 -0.58 6.04 -4.31
C TYR A 157 -0.71 4.77 -3.47
N GLU A 158 0.40 4.34 -2.86
CA GLU A 158 0.46 3.27 -1.88
C GLU A 158 0.90 3.87 -0.53
N LEU A 159 0.03 3.74 0.47
CA LEU A 159 0.31 4.16 1.85
C LEU A 159 0.37 2.89 2.71
N HIS A 160 1.58 2.49 3.09
CA HIS A 160 1.82 1.33 3.94
C HIS A 160 2.11 1.79 5.37
N HIS A 161 1.30 1.33 6.32
CA HIS A 161 1.43 1.68 7.72
C HIS A 161 2.78 1.21 8.26
N ILE A 162 3.53 2.09 8.90
CA ILE A 162 4.78 1.74 9.57
C ILE A 162 4.39 1.23 10.96
N TYR A 163 4.69 -0.03 11.26
CA TYR A 163 4.60 -0.53 12.63
C TYR A 163 5.69 0.13 13.45
N ASP A 164 5.32 1.13 14.26
CA ASP A 164 6.13 1.50 15.41
C ASP A 164 5.95 0.41 16.46
N TYR A 165 6.97 -0.44 16.59
CA TYR A 165 7.15 -1.35 17.74
C TYR A 165 7.91 -0.64 18.85
#